data_AF-A0A7T3R0Z7-F1
#
_entry.id   AF-A0A7T3R0Z7-F1
#
_cell.length_a   1.000
_cell.length_b   1.000
_cell.length_c   1.000
_cell.angle_alpha   90.00
_cell.angle_beta   90.00
_cell.angle_gamma   90.00
#
_symmetry.space_group_name_H-M   'P 1'
#
loop_
_entity.id
_entity.type
_entity.pdbx_description
1 polymer ?
#
loop_
_entity_poly.entity_id
_entity_poly.type
_entity_poly.pdbx_seq_one_letter_code
_entity_poly.pdbx_strand_id
1 'polypeptide(L)'
;LYEPIPSTVKFYYNGKEMKLSEDAEEVATFYARMLDHDYTTKPAFNNNFFHDWREVMTDSERAKIVDLSKCNFKEMHVYFLQKSEERKAMTKEDKQKIKEKNEEIQKE
;
A
#
# COMPACT_ATOMS: atom_id res chain seq x y z
N LEU A 1 -4.45 10.52 9.71
CA LEU A 1 -3.07 10.65 9.18
C LEU A 1 -2.68 9.33 8.54
N TYR A 2 -2.06 9.37 7.37
CA TYR A 2 -1.49 8.18 6.74
C TYR A 2 -0.36 7.64 7.64
N GLU A 3 -0.34 6.33 7.90
CA GLU A 3 0.74 5.67 8.61
C GLU A 3 1.68 5.02 7.59
N PRO A 4 2.92 5.53 7.44
CA PRO A 4 3.87 4.99 6.48
C PRO A 4 4.21 3.53 6.79
N ILE A 5 4.51 2.76 5.75
CA ILE A 5 4.88 1.36 5.93
C ILE A 5 6.23 1.25 6.66
N PRO A 6 6.47 0.17 7.42
CA PRO A 6 7.76 -0.05 8.04
C PRO A 6 8.88 -0.07 7.01
N SER A 7 10.05 0.48 7.34
CA SER A 7 11.23 0.51 6.46
C SER A 7 11.77 -0.88 6.08
N THR A 8 11.29 -1.93 6.73
CA THR A 8 11.54 -3.34 6.36
C THR A 8 10.82 -3.75 5.09
N VAL A 9 9.73 -3.07 4.73
CA VAL A 9 8.94 -3.31 3.53
C VAL A 9 9.44 -2.37 2.44
N LYS A 10 9.94 -2.94 1.35
CA LYS A 10 10.57 -2.16 0.29
C LYS A 10 9.77 -2.26 -1.00
N PHE A 11 9.73 -1.15 -1.72
CA PHE A 11 9.25 -1.13 -3.09
C PHE A 11 10.45 -1.34 -4.03
N TYR A 12 10.26 -2.15 -5.08
CA TYR A 12 11.28 -2.34 -6.09
C TYR A 12 10.75 -1.92 -7.45
N TYR A 13 11.58 -1.19 -8.18
CA TYR A 13 11.34 -0.82 -9.56
C TYR A 13 12.46 -1.35 -10.44
N ASN A 14 12.11 -2.16 -11.45
CA ASN A 14 13.06 -2.80 -12.36
C ASN A 14 14.18 -3.56 -11.60
N GLY A 15 13.80 -4.26 -10.52
CA GLY A 15 14.72 -5.00 -9.65
C GLY A 15 15.58 -4.15 -8.70
N LYS A 16 15.41 -2.82 -8.69
CA LYS A 16 16.13 -1.93 -7.77
C LYS A 16 15.21 -1.44 -6.66
N GLU A 17 15.70 -1.54 -5.43
CA GLU A 17 15.04 -0.95 -4.27
C GLU A 17 14.86 0.56 -4.46
N MET A 18 13.66 1.04 -4.18
CA MET A 18 13.29 2.45 -4.27
C MET A 18 12.35 2.79 -3.13
N LYS A 19 12.67 3.85 -2.39
CA LYS A 19 11.76 4.42 -1.40
C LYS A 19 10.84 5.41 -2.10
N LEU A 20 9.53 5.27 -1.86
CA LEU A 20 8.52 6.18 -2.34
C LEU A 20 8.32 7.35 -1.35
N SER A 21 7.82 8.47 -1.84
CA SER A 21 7.29 9.58 -1.05
C SER A 21 6.00 9.17 -0.35
N GLU A 22 5.61 9.86 0.73
CA GLU A 22 4.43 9.48 1.53
C GLU A 22 3.15 9.41 0.70
N ASP A 23 2.89 10.41 -0.15
CA ASP A 23 1.70 10.46 -1.01
C ASP A 23 1.70 9.32 -2.06
N ALA A 24 2.83 9.07 -2.71
CA ALA A 24 2.97 7.99 -3.67
C ALA A 24 2.92 6.61 -2.99
N GLU A 25 3.47 6.50 -1.78
CA GLU A 25 3.46 5.29 -0.98
C GLU A 25 2.02 4.93 -0.59
N GLU A 26 1.24 5.90 -0.09
CA GLU A 26 -0.16 5.70 0.28
C GLU A 26 -0.95 5.09 -0.88
N VAL A 27 -0.86 5.69 -2.07
CA VAL A 27 -1.54 5.19 -3.26
C VAL A 27 -1.01 3.81 -3.69
N ALA A 28 0.31 3.59 -3.61
CA ALA A 28 0.91 2.28 -3.86
C ALA A 28 0.41 1.21 -2.88
N THR A 29 0.11 1.57 -1.62
CA THR A 29 -0.45 0.61 -0.65
C THR A 29 -1.84 0.12 -1.04
N PHE A 30 -2.68 0.95 -1.67
CA PHE A 30 -3.99 0.53 -2.15
C PHE A 30 -3.87 -0.54 -3.21
N TYR A 31 -2.96 -0.35 -4.17
CA TYR A 31 -2.68 -1.35 -5.20
C TYR A 31 -2.08 -2.63 -4.61
N ALA A 32 -1.12 -2.50 -3.69
CA ALA A 32 -0.50 -3.64 -3.02
C ALA A 32 -1.52 -4.49 -2.24
N ARG A 33 -2.52 -3.88 -1.59
CA ARG A 33 -3.60 -4.61 -0.90
C ARG A 33 -4.51 -5.38 -1.86
N MET A 34 -4.62 -4.90 -3.10
CA MET A 34 -5.48 -5.49 -4.13
C MET A 34 -4.70 -6.38 -5.12
N LEU A 35 -3.41 -6.67 -4.87
CA LEU A 35 -2.54 -7.35 -5.83
C LEU A 35 -3.10 -8.69 -6.32
N ASP A 36 -3.75 -9.45 -5.44
CA ASP A 36 -4.38 -10.76 -5.73
C ASP A 36 -5.84 -10.66 -6.21
N HIS A 37 -6.40 -9.45 -6.37
CA HIS A 37 -7.78 -9.26 -6.81
C HIS A 37 -7.87 -9.27 -8.34
N ASP A 38 -8.95 -9.81 -8.90
CA ASP A 38 -9.29 -9.74 -10.33
C ASP A 38 -9.29 -8.33 -10.97
N TYR A 39 -9.17 -7.26 -10.19
CA TYR A 39 -9.02 -5.91 -10.74
C TYR A 39 -7.61 -5.69 -11.27
N THR A 40 -6.56 -6.21 -10.62
CA THR A 40 -5.17 -6.02 -11.05
C THR A 40 -4.81 -6.83 -12.29
N THR A 41 -5.66 -7.77 -12.70
CA THR A 41 -5.57 -8.46 -13.99
C THR A 41 -6.17 -7.65 -15.14
N LYS A 42 -7.00 -6.62 -14.84
CA LYS A 42 -7.67 -5.79 -15.85
C LYS A 42 -6.74 -4.65 -16.31
N PRO A 43 -6.39 -4.58 -17.61
CA PRO A 43 -5.53 -3.51 -18.13
C PRO A 43 -6.10 -2.10 -17.90
N ALA A 44 -7.43 -1.94 -17.99
CA ALA A 44 -8.09 -0.66 -17.75
C ALA A 44 -7.88 -0.16 -16.30
N PHE A 45 -7.96 -1.06 -15.32
CA PHE A 45 -7.70 -0.72 -13.92
C PHE A 45 -6.24 -0.33 -13.71
N ASN A 46 -5.31 -1.13 -14.24
CA ASN A 46 -3.88 -0.86 -14.16
C ASN A 46 -3.49 0.48 -14.81
N ASN A 47 -4.08 0.82 -15.97
CA ASN A 47 -3.83 2.09 -16.64
C ASN A 47 -4.37 3.28 -15.84
N ASN A 48 -5.60 3.18 -15.31
CA ASN A 48 -6.18 4.25 -14.50
C ASN A 48 -5.40 4.43 -13.19
N PHE A 49 -5.11 3.33 -12.49
CA PHE A 49 -4.27 3.36 -11.30
C PHE A 49 -2.92 4.00 -11.59
N PHE A 50 -2.23 3.58 -12.65
CA PHE A 50 -0.90 4.10 -12.96
C PHE A 50 -0.95 5.59 -13.33
N HIS A 51 -2.00 6.03 -14.00
CA HIS A 51 -2.20 7.45 -14.30
C HIS A 51 -2.34 8.26 -13.00
N ASP A 52 -3.28 7.90 -12.15
CA ASP A 52 -3.56 8.61 -10.89
C ASP A 52 -2.37 8.52 -9.92
N TRP A 53 -1.71 7.37 -9.86
CA TRP A 53 -0.52 7.18 -9.03
C TRP A 53 0.62 8.07 -9.48
N ARG A 54 0.79 8.29 -10.79
CA ARG A 54 1.80 9.24 -11.28
C ARG A 54 1.47 10.67 -10.88
N GLU A 55 0.20 11.06 -10.77
CA GLU A 55 -0.18 12.43 -10.38
C GLU A 55 0.27 12.79 -8.95
N VAL A 56 0.27 11.82 -8.04
CA VAL A 56 0.75 12.01 -6.65
C VAL A 56 2.26 11.79 -6.48
N MET A 57 2.96 11.32 -7.52
CA MET A 57 4.42 11.15 -7.47
C MET A 57 5.16 12.47 -7.60
N THR A 58 6.32 12.53 -6.95
CA THR A 58 7.33 13.56 -7.20
C THR A 58 7.91 13.44 -8.61
N ASP A 59 8.48 14.54 -9.14
CA ASP A 59 9.12 14.53 -10.46
C ASP A 59 10.23 13.47 -10.58
N SER A 60 10.97 13.22 -9.50
CA SER A 60 12.04 12.22 -9.44
C SER A 60 11.51 10.80 -9.56
N GLU A 61 10.37 10.51 -8.92
CA GLU A 61 9.70 9.21 -9.01
C GLU A 61 9.08 9.03 -10.39
N ARG A 62 8.34 10.04 -10.87
CA ARG A 62 7.68 10.03 -12.18
C ARG A 62 8.67 9.84 -13.34
N ALA A 63 9.90 10.33 -13.20
CA ALA A 63 10.98 10.13 -14.16
C ALA A 63 11.55 8.70 -14.15
N LYS A 64 11.55 8.02 -13.00
CA LYS A 64 12.06 6.64 -12.88
C LYS A 64 10.97 5.63 -13.19
N ILE A 65 9.81 5.79 -12.59
CA ILE A 65 8.64 4.93 -12.66
C ILE A 65 7.86 5.27 -13.93
N VAL A 66 8.23 4.63 -15.03
CA VAL A 66 7.62 4.85 -16.36
C VAL A 66 6.71 3.71 -16.79
N ASP A 67 6.81 2.56 -16.12
CA ASP A 67 6.10 1.34 -16.49
C ASP A 67 5.64 0.57 -15.25
N LEU A 68 4.33 0.38 -15.13
CA LEU A 68 3.74 -0.38 -14.03
C LEU A 68 4.23 -1.83 -14.00
N SER A 69 4.52 -2.46 -15.15
CA SER A 69 4.97 -3.86 -15.21
C SER A 69 6.35 -4.08 -14.58
N LYS A 70 7.16 -3.02 -14.47
CA LYS A 70 8.47 -3.04 -13.80
C LYS A 70 8.37 -2.78 -12.30
N CYS A 71 7.19 -2.38 -11.82
CA CYS A 71 6.94 -2.14 -10.41
C CYS A 71 6.66 -3.47 -9.71
N ASN A 72 7.31 -3.68 -8.57
CA ASN A 72 7.14 -4.88 -7.76
C ASN A 72 6.56 -4.49 -6.41
N PHE A 73 5.26 -4.76 -6.26
CA PHE A 73 4.50 -4.51 -5.04
C PHE A 73 4.41 -5.75 -4.13
N LYS A 74 5.12 -6.85 -4.44
CA LYS A 74 4.98 -8.12 -3.71
C LYS A 74 5.35 -8.01 -2.24
N GLU A 75 6.41 -7.30 -1.88
CA GLU A 75 6.77 -7.12 -0.46
C GLU A 75 5.70 -6.34 0.30
N MET A 76 5.19 -5.25 -0.28
CA MET A 76 4.08 -4.49 0.30
C MET A 76 2.84 -5.36 0.45
N HIS A 77 2.53 -6.17 -0.55
CA HIS A 77 1.39 -7.08 -0.52
C HIS A 77 1.52 -8.13 0.61
N VAL A 78 2.68 -8.78 0.74
CA VAL A 78 2.95 -9.75 1.82
C VAL A 78 2.79 -9.10 3.19
N TYR A 79 3.31 -7.88 3.38
CA TYR A 79 3.14 -7.14 4.64
C TYR A 79 1.66 -6.91 4.96
N PHE A 80 0.86 -6.48 3.98
CA PHE A 80 -0.58 -6.25 4.21
C PHE A 80 -1.37 -7.54 4.40
N LEU A 81 -0.98 -8.65 3.75
CA LEU A 81 -1.54 -9.97 4.01
C LEU A 81 -1.26 -10.40 5.45
N GLN A 82 -0.02 -10.30 5.91
CA GLN A 82 0.36 -10.61 7.30
C GLN A 82 -0.43 -9.75 8.29
N LYS A 83 -0.50 -8.43 8.09
CA LYS A 83 -1.34 -7.52 8.90
C LYS A 83 -2.82 -7.89 8.88
N SER A 84 -3.34 -8.40 7.76
CA SER A 84 -4.72 -8.85 7.65
C SER A 84 -4.96 -10.13 8.45
N GLU A 85 -4.07 -11.12 8.31
CA GLU A 85 -4.12 -12.38 9.03
C GLU A 85 -3.93 -12.18 10.54
N GLU A 86 -3.00 -11.33 10.97
CA GLU A 86 -2.82 -10.94 12.37
C GLU A 86 -4.10 -10.34 12.96
N ARG A 87 -4.77 -9.43 12.22
CA ARG A 87 -6.04 -8.84 12.65
C ARG A 87 -7.17 -9.88 12.71
N LYS A 88 -7.19 -10.86 11.82
CA LYS A 88 -8.16 -11.96 11.89
C LYS A 88 -7.90 -12.84 13.12
N ALA A 89 -6.63 -13.17 13.37
CA ALA A 89 -6.16 -13.96 14.49
C ALA A 89 -6.29 -13.25 15.85
N MET A 90 -6.46 -11.92 15.87
CA MET A 90 -6.68 -11.17 17.11
C MET A 90 -7.87 -11.72 17.91
N THR A 91 -7.62 -11.87 19.20
CA THR A 91 -8.59 -12.34 20.18
C THR A 91 -9.71 -11.31 20.38
N LYS A 92 -10.83 -11.72 21.00
CA LYS A 92 -11.93 -10.80 21.33
C LYS A 92 -11.46 -9.64 22.23
N GLU A 93 -10.53 -9.89 23.17
CA GLU A 93 -9.99 -8.86 24.07
C GLU A 93 -9.17 -7.82 23.31
N ASP A 94 -8.32 -8.22 22.37
CA ASP A 94 -7.51 -7.27 21.60
C ASP A 94 -8.38 -6.44 20.64
N LYS A 95 -9.42 -7.04 20.05
CA LYS A 95 -10.40 -6.34 19.22
C LYS A 95 -11.19 -5.31 20.05
N GLN A 96 -11.49 -5.62 21.31
CA GLN A 96 -12.20 -4.71 22.20
C GLN A 96 -11.33 -3.52 22.60
N LYS A 97 -10.05 -3.73 22.94
CA LYS A 97 -9.09 -2.64 23.21
C LYS A 97 -8.90 -1.72 22.00
N ILE A 98 -8.85 -2.26 20.79
CA ILE A 98 -8.78 -1.43 19.57
C ILE A 98 -10.07 -0.63 19.39
N LYS A 99 -11.24 -1.24 19.65
CA LYS A 99 -12.52 -0.55 19.53
C LYS A 99 -12.61 0.62 20.51
N GLU A 100 -12.25 0.40 21.77
CA GLU A 100 -12.24 1.45 22.81
C GLU A 100 -11.28 2.58 22.45
N LYS A 101 -10.06 2.26 21.99
CA LYS A 101 -9.08 3.26 21.57
C LYS A 101 -9.54 4.06 20.32
N ASN A 102 -10.23 3.42 19.39
CA ASN A 102 -10.82 4.10 18.22
C ASN A 102 -12.02 4.98 18.60
N GLU A 103 -12.83 4.56 19.58
CA GLU A 103 -13.95 5.35 20.10
C GLU A 103 -13.47 6.58 20.89
N GLU A 104 -12.31 6.51 21.54
CA GLU A 104 -11.66 7.69 22.16
C GLU A 104 -11.16 8.68 21.10
N ILE A 105 -10.52 8.19 20.03
CA ILE A 105 -10.01 9.05 18.94
C ILE A 105 -11.15 9.73 18.17
N GLN A 106 -12.33 9.12 18.06
CA GLN A 106 -13.49 9.74 17.36
C GLN A 106 -14.25 10.78 18.19
N LYS A 107 -13.99 10.89 19.49
CA LYS A 107 -14.68 11.83 20.39
C LYS A 107 -13.96 13.17 20.55
N GLU A 108 -12.81 13.35 19.93
CA GLU A 108 -12.02 14.58 19.90
C GLU A 108 -12.24 15.35 18.60
#